data_AF-A0A7K2XEH3-F1
#
_entry.id   AF-A0A7K2XEH3-F1
#
_cell.length_a   1.000
_cell.length_b   1.000
_cell.length_c   1.000
_cell.angle_alpha   90.00
_cell.angle_beta   90.00
_cell.angle_gamma   90.00
#
_symmetry.space_group_name_H-M   'P 1'
#
loop_
_entity.id
_entity.type
_entity.pdbx_description
1 polymer ?
#
loop_
_entity_poly.entity_id
_entity_poly.type
_entity_poly.pdbx_seq_one_letter_code
_entity_poly.pdbx_strand_id
1 'polypeptide(L)' 'MPRPAHSALALAGLLAAAGATHFLAPKPFDSIVPRALPGSPRTWTRVSGVAELALAAGLAAP' A
#
# COMPACT_ATOMS: atom_id res chain seq x y z
N MET A 1 14.10 23.45 8.75
CA MET A 1 13.53 22.09 8.90
C MET A 1 12.18 22.09 8.19
N PRO A 2 11.96 21.33 7.10
CA PRO A 2 10.63 21.23 6.51
C PRO A 2 9.66 20.63 7.52
N ARG A 3 8.45 21.18 7.58
CA ARG A 3 7.45 20.90 8.61
C ARG A 3 6.94 19.44 8.48
N PRO A 4 6.84 18.66 9.58
CA PRO A 4 6.46 17.24 9.57
C PRO A 4 5.20 16.90 8.74
N ALA A 5 4.25 17.84 8.68
CA ALA A 5 3.02 17.73 7.90
C ALA A 5 3.26 17.54 6.38
N HIS A 6 4.30 18.16 5.79
CA HIS A 6 4.59 17.99 4.37
C HIS A 6 5.14 16.58 4.08
N SER A 7 5.98 16.05 4.96
CA SER A 7 6.50 14.68 4.84
C SER A 7 5.39 13.64 5.02
N ALA A 8 4.45 13.86 5.95
CA ALA A 8 3.31 12.99 6.16
C ALA A 8 2.37 12.93 4.94
N LEU A 9 2.05 14.09 4.34
CA LEU A 9 1.22 14.13 3.13
C LEU A 9 1.91 13.53 1.91
N ALA A 10 3.22 13.72 1.75
CA ALA A 10 3.98 13.06 0.70
C ALA A 10 3.96 11.54 0.85
N LEU A 11 4.14 11.04 2.08
CA LEU A 11 4.03 9.61 2.37
C LEU A 11 2.60 9.08 2.16
N ALA A 12 1.59 9.84 2.54
CA ALA A 12 0.19 9.51 2.28
C ALA A 12 -0.07 9.35 0.78
N GLY A 13 0.42 10.28 -0.04
CA GLY A 13 0.30 10.22 -1.50
C GLY A 13 1.02 9.00 -2.10
N LEU A 14 2.23 8.70 -1.62
CA LEU A 14 2.99 7.52 -2.04
C LEU A 14 2.23 6.22 -1.73
N LEU A 15 1.74 6.09 -0.50
CA LEU A 15 0.99 4.90 -0.05
C LEU A 15 -0.36 4.78 -0.77
N ALA A 16 -1.04 5.89 -1.04
CA ALA A 16 -2.29 5.87 -1.80
C ALA A 16 -2.06 5.36 -3.24
N ALA A 17 -1.02 5.85 -3.91
CA ALA A 17 -0.65 5.40 -5.25
C ALA A 17 -0.22 3.92 -5.25
N ALA A 18 0.66 3.53 -4.32
CA ALA A 18 1.09 2.13 -4.18
C ALA A 18 -0.11 1.20 -3.90
N GLY A 19 -0.99 1.58 -2.96
CA GLY A 19 -2.17 0.80 -2.59
C GLY A 19 -3.12 0.61 -3.78
N ALA A 20 -3.33 1.65 -4.60
CA ALA A 20 -4.12 1.54 -5.82
C ALA A 20 -3.50 0.58 -6.85
N THR A 21 -2.17 0.56 -6.99
CA THR A 21 -1.50 -0.34 -7.95
C THR A 21 -1.66 -1.83 -7.61
N HIS A 22 -1.85 -2.18 -6.33
CA HIS A 22 -2.18 -3.54 -5.91
C HIS A 22 -3.53 -4.05 -6.46
N PHE A 23 -4.43 -3.16 -6.90
CA PHE A 23 -5.71 -3.52 -7.52
C PHE A 23 -5.69 -3.35 -9.03
N LEU A 24 -5.04 -2.29 -9.53
CA LEU A 24 -4.99 -1.96 -10.96
C LEU A 24 -4.01 -2.85 -11.75
N ALA A 25 -2.85 -3.15 -11.17
CA ALA A 25 -1.78 -3.89 -11.83
C ALA A 25 -1.18 -4.93 -10.87
N PRO A 26 -1.91 -6.00 -10.55
CA PRO A 26 -1.57 -6.78 -9.37
C PRO A 26 -0.58 -7.92 -9.63
N LYS A 27 -0.32 -8.25 -10.92
CA LYS A 27 0.57 -9.35 -11.33
C LYS A 27 2.02 -9.23 -10.83
N PRO A 28 2.68 -8.05 -10.85
CA PRO A 28 4.03 -7.92 -10.30
C PRO A 28 4.07 -8.23 -8.80
N PHE A 29 3.07 -7.74 -8.05
CA PHE A 29 2.94 -7.99 -6.62
C PHE A 29 2.70 -9.47 -6.31
N ASP A 30 1.83 -10.16 -7.07
CA ASP A 30 1.61 -11.61 -6.87
C ASP A 30 2.91 -12.41 -7.04
N SER A 31 3.74 -12.01 -8.01
CA SER A 31 4.93 -12.77 -8.41
C SER A 31 6.01 -12.80 -7.32
N ILE A 32 5.98 -11.84 -6.40
CA ILE A 32 6.94 -11.72 -5.29
C ILE A 32 6.41 -12.31 -3.98
N VAL A 33 5.12 -12.71 -3.92
CA VAL A 33 4.56 -13.31 -2.70
C VAL A 33 5.21 -14.69 -2.46
N PRO A 34 5.83 -14.93 -1.28
CA PRO A 34 6.45 -16.23 -0.98
C PRO A 34 5.45 -17.39 -1.01
N ARG A 35 5.83 -18.49 -1.65
CA ARG A 35 5.01 -19.73 -1.70
C ARG A 35 4.76 -20.37 -0.33
N ALA A 36 5.52 -19.99 0.69
CA ALA A 36 5.34 -20.47 2.06
C ALA A 36 4.14 -19.83 2.78
N LEU A 37 3.61 -18.71 2.27
CA LEU A 37 2.44 -18.08 2.85
C LEU A 37 1.17 -18.87 2.52
N PRO A 38 0.25 -19.02 3.49
CA PRO A 38 -1.01 -19.71 3.25
C PRO A 38 -1.90 -18.92 2.28
N GLY A 39 -2.70 -19.64 1.49
CA GLY A 39 -3.66 -19.07 0.56
C GLY A 39 -3.05 -18.62 -0.77
N SER A 40 -3.75 -17.73 -1.47
CA SER A 40 -3.34 -17.27 -2.80
C SER A 40 -2.46 -16.01 -2.72
N PRO A 41 -1.45 -15.84 -3.60
CA PRO A 41 -0.72 -14.57 -3.75
C PRO A 41 -1.64 -13.36 -3.89
N ARG A 42 -2.72 -13.51 -4.67
CA ARG A 42 -3.75 -12.49 -4.88
C ARG A 42 -4.39 -12.01 -3.57
N THR A 43 -4.57 -12.90 -2.59
CA THR A 43 -5.12 -12.55 -1.28
C THR A 43 -4.17 -11.60 -0.57
N TRP A 44 -2.88 -11.94 -0.52
CA TRP A 44 -1.85 -11.12 0.11
C TRP A 44 -1.70 -9.77 -0.59
N THR A 45 -1.67 -9.74 -1.93
CA THR A 45 -1.65 -8.49 -2.70
C THR A 45 -2.83 -7.58 -2.37
N ARG A 46 -4.05 -8.11 -2.24
CA ARG A 46 -5.23 -7.31 -1.87
C ARG A 46 -5.15 -6.80 -0.43
N VAL A 47 -4.74 -7.65 0.52
CA VAL A 47 -4.60 -7.26 1.93
C VAL A 47 -3.56 -6.16 2.08
N SER A 48 -2.40 -6.28 1.40
CA SER A 48 -1.39 -5.22 1.36
C SER A 48 -1.94 -3.92 0.77
N GLY A 49 -2.67 -4.00 -0.36
CA GLY A 49 -3.31 -2.81 -0.95
C GLY A 49 -4.28 -2.11 0.00
N VAL A 50 -5.11 -2.87 0.73
CA VAL A 50 -6.00 -2.31 1.76
C VAL A 50 -5.20 -1.67 2.89
N ALA A 51 -4.13 -2.32 3.36
CA ALA A 51 -3.29 -1.79 4.43
C ALA A 51 -2.62 -0.46 4.04
N GLU A 52 -2.06 -0.37 2.82
CA GLU A 52 -1.44 0.86 2.32
C GLU A 52 -2.46 2.00 2.19
N LEU A 53 -3.66 1.73 1.67
CA LEU A 53 -4.73 2.73 1.59
C LEU A 53 -5.20 3.19 2.97
N ALA A 54 -5.30 2.28 3.95
CA ALA A 54 -5.65 2.64 5.32
C ALA A 54 -4.59 3.53 5.98
N LEU A 55 -3.30 3.21 5.77
CA LEU A 55 -2.18 4.03 6.24
C LEU A 55 -2.16 5.40 5.56
N ALA A 56 -2.43 5.47 4.25
CA ALA A 56 -2.54 6.73 3.53
C ALA A 56 -3.66 7.61 4.10
N ALA A 57 -4.84 7.04 4.37
CA ALA A 57 -5.95 7.74 4.97
C ALA A 57 -5.61 8.26 6.38
N GLY A 58 -4.98 7.42 7.21
CA GLY A 58 -4.55 7.81 8.55
C GLY A 58 -3.47 8.92 8.57
N LEU A 59 -2.57 8.95 7.58
CA LEU A 59 -1.60 10.04 7.45
C LEU A 59 -2.21 11.35 6.90
N ALA A 60 -3.25 11.24 6.08
CA ALA A 60 -3.94 12.39 5.50
C ALA A 60 -4.95 13.03 6.48
N ALA A 61 -5.43 12.28 7.47
CA ALA A 61 -6.36 12.72 8.51
C ALA A 61 -5.66 12.72 9.89
N PRO A 62 -5.03 13.84 10.29
CA PRO A 62 -4.30 13.95 11.56
C PRO A 62 -5.22 13.97 12.79
#